data_AF-A0A8T7JA04-F1
#
_entry.id   AF-A0A8T7JA04-F1
#
_cell.length_a   1.000
_cell.length_b   1.000
_cell.length_c   1.000
_cell.angle_alpha   90.00
_cell.angle_beta   90.00
_cell.angle_gamma   90.00
#
_symmetry.space_group_name_H-M   'P 1'
#
loop_
_entity.id
_entity.type
_entity.pdbx_description
1 polymer ?
#
loop_
_entity_poly.entity_id
_entity_poly.type
_entity_poly.pdbx_seq_one_letter_code
_entity_poly.pdbx_strand_id
1 'polypeptide(L)' 'MKASEMRSKSVDELKAELVELRKAQFANRVSAAMGEAPRPHIIGQLRKDVARIKTVLREMSAGDSQ' A
#
# COMPACT_ATOMS: atom_id res chain seq x y z
N MET A 1 4.37 -7.35 -3.29
CA MET A 1 5.42 -6.55 -2.64
C MET A 1 6.05 -7.34 -1.51
N LYS A 2 7.37 -7.63 -1.57
CA LYS A 2 8.13 -8.22 -0.45
C LYS A 2 8.65 -7.09 0.45
N ALA A 3 8.58 -7.27 1.77
CA ALA A 3 8.99 -6.25 2.73
C ALA A 3 10.48 -5.86 2.62
N SER A 4 11.32 -6.75 2.07
CA SER A 4 12.74 -6.46 1.84
C SER A 4 12.96 -5.36 0.80
N GLU A 5 12.18 -5.34 -0.28
CA GLU A 5 12.26 -4.32 -1.32
C GLU A 5 11.71 -2.96 -0.86
N MET A 6 10.79 -2.98 0.12
CA MET A 6 10.21 -1.75 0.69
C MET A 6 11.14 -1.05 1.66
N ARG A 7 12.02 -1.79 2.36
CA ARG A 7 13.04 -1.22 3.25
C ARG A 7 14.21 -0.58 2.50
N SER A 8 14.40 -0.92 1.23
CA SER A 8 15.42 -0.32 0.37
C SER A 8 15.01 1.03 -0.23
N LYS A 9 13.71 1.36 -0.18
CA LYS A 9 13.15 2.62 -0.72
C LYS A 9 13.18 3.73 0.31
N SER A 10 13.24 4.98 -0.16
CA SER A 10 13.19 6.16 0.71
C SER A 10 11.79 6.35 1.32
N VAL A 11 11.71 7.02 2.46
CA VAL A 11 10.45 7.38 3.14
C VAL A 11 9.50 8.12 2.20
N ASP A 12 10.02 8.98 1.33
CA ASP A 12 9.20 9.76 0.40
C ASP A 12 8.70 8.93 -0.78
N GLU A 13 9.50 7.97 -1.26
CA GLU A 13 9.06 7.00 -2.27
C GLU A 13 7.97 6.09 -1.73
N LEU A 14 8.08 5.65 -0.47
CA LEU A 14 7.07 4.85 0.21
C LEU A 14 5.76 5.62 0.40
N LYS A 15 5.82 6.92 0.69
CA LYS A 15 4.64 7.79 0.75
C LYS A 15 3.99 7.97 -0.63
N ALA A 16 4.79 8.16 -1.67
CA ALA A 16 4.29 8.25 -3.04
C ALA A 16 3.58 6.95 -3.48
N GLU A 17 4.20 5.80 -3.21
CA GLU A 17 3.64 4.49 -3.51
C GLU A 17 2.34 4.22 -2.72
N LEU A 18 2.24 4.72 -1.48
CA LEU A 18 1.01 4.65 -0.69
C LEU A 18 -0.14 5.45 -1.33
N VAL A 19 0.14 6.61 -1.94
CA VAL A 19 -0.85 7.41 -2.66
C VAL A 19 -1.34 6.67 -3.89
N GLU A 20 -0.43 6.08 -4.66
CA GLU A 20 -0.78 5.30 -5.87
C GLU A 20 -1.61 4.06 -5.53
N LEU A 21 -1.24 3.31 -4.49
CA LEU A 21 -2.03 2.15 -4.02
C LEU A 21 -3.43 2.57 -3.55
N ARG A 22 -3.58 3.75 -2.95
CA ARG A 22 -4.90 4.28 -2.56
C ARG A 22 -5.75 4.66 -3.77
N LYS A 23 -5.16 5.24 -4.81
CA LYS A 23 -5.86 5.50 -6.08
C LYS A 23 -6.31 4.19 -6.73
N ALA A 24 -5.46 3.18 -6.77
CA ALA A 24 -5.82 1.85 -7.28
C ALA A 24 -6.95 1.20 -6.47
N GLN A 25 -6.94 1.36 -5.14
CA GLN A 25 -8.02 0.91 -4.27
C GLN A 25 -9.34 1.65 -4.55
N PHE A 26 -9.28 2.97 -4.79
CA PHE A 26 -10.45 3.77 -5.14
C PHE A 26 -11.02 3.37 -6.50
N ALA A 27 -10.18 3.22 -7.51
CA ALA A 27 -10.59 2.73 -8.83
C ALA A 27 -11.32 1.38 -8.73
N ASN A 28 -10.79 0.44 -7.93
CA ASN A 28 -11.46 -0.85 -7.70
C ASN A 28 -12.85 -0.72 -7.04
N ARG A 29 -13.03 0.25 -6.13
CA ARG A 29 -14.35 0.52 -5.52
C ARG A 29 -15.33 1.11 -6.52
N VAL A 30 -14.84 2.00 -7.39
CA VAL A 30 -15.66 2.59 -8.46
C VAL A 30 -16.06 1.51 -9.47
N SER A 31 -15.14 0.66 -9.92
CA SER A 31 -15.45 -0.48 -10.81
C SER A 31 -16.47 -1.44 -10.19
N ALA A 32 -16.33 -1.74 -8.90
CA ALA A 32 -17.31 -2.55 -8.17
C ALA A 32 -18.70 -1.87 -8.10
N ALA A 33 -18.74 -0.54 -7.96
CA ALA A 33 -19.99 0.23 -7.99
C ALA A 33 -20.60 0.32 -9.40
N MET A 34 -19.77 0.29 -10.44
CA MET A 34 -20.20 0.25 -11.85
C MET A 34 -20.74 -1.11 -12.29
N GLY A 35 -20.78 -2.11 -11.39
CA GLY A 35 -21.35 -3.42 -11.65
C GLY A 35 -20.38 -4.44 -12.27
N GLU A 36 -19.09 -4.11 -12.38
CA GLU A 36 -18.08 -5.10 -12.74
C GLU A 36 -17.81 -6.01 -11.53
N ALA A 37 -17.66 -7.32 -11.78
CA ALA A 37 -17.41 -8.29 -10.72
C ALA A 37 -16.14 -7.92 -9.94
N PRO A 38 -16.24 -7.63 -8.62
CA PRO A 38 -15.10 -7.19 -7.85
C PRO A 38 -14.09 -8.35 -7.76
N ARG A 39 -12.83 -8.07 -8.12
CA ARG A 39 -11.73 -9.05 -8.02
C ARG A 39 -11.25 -9.13 -6.56
N PRO A 40 -11.71 -10.10 -5.75
CA PRO A 40 -11.54 -10.03 -4.29
C PRO A 40 -10.07 -10.24 -3.88
N HIS A 41 -9.34 -11.00 -4.69
CA HIS A 41 -7.90 -11.23 -4.55
C HIS A 41 -7.10 -9.93 -4.62
N ILE A 42 -7.44 -9.01 -5.55
CA ILE A 42 -6.75 -7.72 -5.71
C ILE A 42 -7.05 -6.81 -4.51
N ILE A 43 -8.29 -6.78 -4.02
CA ILE A 43 -8.67 -6.01 -2.83
C ILE A 43 -7.91 -6.49 -1.58
N GLY A 44 -7.75 -7.81 -1.43
CA GLY A 44 -6.94 -8.40 -0.37
C GLY A 44 -5.46 -8.03 -0.49
N GLN A 45 -4.91 -8.09 -1.69
CA GLN A 45 -3.51 -7.77 -1.97
C GLN A 45 -3.20 -6.29 -1.70
N LEU A 46 -4.00 -5.37 -2.25
CA LEU A 46 -3.88 -3.91 -2.05
C LEU A 46 -3.91 -3.55 -0.56
N ARG A 47 -4.80 -4.15 0.23
CA ARG A 47 -4.87 -3.92 1.68
C ARG A 47 -3.59 -4.36 2.40
N LYS A 48 -3.06 -5.53 2.04
CA LYS A 48 -1.80 -6.05 2.61
C LYS A 48 -0.61 -5.18 2.22
N ASP A 49 -0.56 -4.72 0.98
CA ASP A 49 0.51 -3.86 0.48
C ASP A 49 0.52 -2.50 1.21
N VAL A 50 -0.64 -1.86 1.39
CA VAL A 50 -0.77 -0.62 2.20
C VAL A 50 -0.35 -0.84 3.65
N ALA A 51 -0.72 -1.98 4.25
CA ALA A 51 -0.33 -2.30 5.62
C ALA A 51 1.19 -2.45 5.74
N ARG A 52 1.84 -3.15 4.80
CA ARG A 52 3.31 -3.31 4.81
C ARG A 52 4.04 -1.97 4.71
N ILE A 53 3.61 -1.06 3.84
CA ILE A 53 4.21 0.28 3.74
C ILE A 53 4.12 1.03 5.06
N LYS A 54 2.93 1.05 5.67
CA LYS A 54 2.73 1.71 6.97
C LYS A 54 3.60 1.11 8.07
N THR A 55 3.76 -0.22 8.07
CA THR A 55 4.64 -0.89 9.02
C THR A 55 6.10 -0.47 8.81
N VAL A 56 6.61 -0.47 7.58
CA VAL A 56 7.99 -0.05 7.28
C VAL A 56 8.21 1.41 7.65
N LEU A 57 7.27 2.32 7.32
CA LEU A 57 7.35 3.72 7.74
C LEU A 57 7.41 3.88 9.27
N ARG A 58 6.69 3.03 10.00
CA ARG A 58 6.71 3.00 11.46
C ARG A 58 8.01 2.42 12.01
N GLU A 59 8.55 1.37 11.39
CA GLU A 59 9.86 0.81 11.75
C GLU A 59 11.00 1.82 11.54
N MET A 60 10.98 2.56 10.42
CA MET A 60 11.98 3.60 10.14
C MET A 60 11.92 4.75 11.15
N SER A 61 10.71 5.26 11.44
CA SER A 61 10.53 6.35 12.43
C SER A 61 10.80 5.93 13.88
N ALA A 62 10.56 4.67 14.23
CA ALA A 62 10.90 4.13 15.55
C ALA A 62 12.40 3.86 15.72
N GLY A 63 13.13 3.64 14.62
CA GLY A 63 14.59 3.48 14.62
C GLY A 63 15.36 4.81 14.79
N ASP A 64 14.80 5.92 14.31
CA ASP A 64 15.39 7.27 14.45
C ASP A 64 15.30 7.86 15.87
N SER A 65 14.61 7.18 16.81
CA SER A 65 14.40 7.65 18.18
C SER A 65 15.25 6.91 19.24
N GLN A 66 16.33 6.25 18.84
CA GLN A 66 17.35 5.67 19.75
C GLN A 66 18.73 6.26 19.52
#